data_AF-A0A532BCF1-F1
#
_entry.id   AF-A0A532BCF1-F1
#
_cell.length_a   1.000
_cell.length_b   1.000
_cell.length_c   1.000
_cell.angle_alpha   90.00
_cell.angle_beta   90.00
_cell.angle_gamma   90.00
#
_symmetry.space_group_name_H-M   'P 1'
#
loop_
_entity.id
_entity.type
_entity.pdbx_description
1 polymer ?
#
loop_
_entity_poly.entity_id
_entity_poly.type
_entity_poly.pdbx_seq_one_letter_code
_entity_poly.pdbx_strand_id
1 'polypeptide(L)'
;MDTSIKKKRPRGRLSREMIEDAALKVIESEGLAGFSMRKLAAELGCEAMSIYHHFPSAANLFEALVDRLIGSIEMPDADLPWRQRLRSAVLDFRRVAREHPAFATFLVTYRMNSPTCLTWLNGILGLFEAGGFGPELGARLF
;
A
#
# COMPACT_ATOMS: atom_id res chain seq x y z
N MET A 1 15.90 22.81 -34.74
CA MET A 1 14.64 22.65 -34.00
C MET A 1 14.91 21.75 -32.81
N ASP A 2 14.46 22.21 -31.65
CA ASP A 2 14.79 21.81 -30.28
C ASP A 2 15.18 20.35 -29.99
N THR A 3 16.43 20.17 -29.56
CA THR A 3 16.85 18.99 -28.80
C THR A 3 16.50 19.24 -27.34
N SER A 4 15.30 18.87 -26.91
CA SER A 4 14.90 18.91 -25.51
C SER A 4 15.73 17.90 -24.70
N ILE A 5 16.82 18.38 -24.10
CA ILE A 5 17.64 17.62 -23.16
C ILE A 5 16.77 17.29 -21.94
N LYS A 6 16.35 16.02 -21.82
CA LYS A 6 15.67 15.52 -20.62
C LYS A 6 16.59 15.77 -19.42
N LYS A 7 16.16 16.69 -18.55
CA LYS A 7 16.87 17.14 -17.35
C LYS A 7 17.06 15.94 -16.41
N LYS A 8 18.31 15.45 -16.31
CA LYS A 8 18.71 14.36 -15.42
C LYS A 8 18.51 14.84 -13.98
N ARG A 9 17.52 14.29 -13.26
CA ARG A 9 17.31 14.59 -11.83
C ARG A 9 18.61 14.28 -11.06
N PRO A 10 18.97 15.07 -10.03
CA PRO A 10 20.14 14.78 -9.22
C PRO A 10 19.96 13.38 -8.62
N ARG A 11 20.95 12.51 -8.81
CA ARG A 11 20.94 11.14 -8.29
C ARG A 11 21.07 11.19 -6.76
N GLY A 12 19.96 11.46 -6.07
CA GLY A 12 19.79 10.96 -4.72
C GLY A 12 19.99 9.45 -4.73
N ARG A 13 20.61 8.91 -3.67
CA ARG A 13 20.75 7.47 -3.51
C ARG A 13 19.37 6.83 -3.59
N LEU A 14 19.20 5.83 -4.46
CA LEU A 14 17.94 5.10 -4.58
C LEU A 14 17.54 4.56 -3.20
N SER A 15 16.30 4.82 -2.79
CA SER A 15 15.73 4.37 -1.52
C SER A 15 14.47 3.53 -1.77
N ARG A 16 14.08 2.72 -0.77
CA ARG A 16 12.83 1.95 -0.82
C ARG A 16 11.62 2.86 -1.03
N GLU A 17 11.52 3.94 -0.24
CA GLU A 17 10.45 4.94 -0.32
C GLU A 17 10.33 5.56 -1.72
N MET A 18 11.45 5.94 -2.34
CA MET A 18 11.47 6.49 -3.70
C MET A 18 10.98 5.48 -4.74
N ILE A 19 11.36 4.20 -4.59
CA ILE A 19 10.91 3.13 -5.48
C ILE A 19 9.41 2.91 -5.31
N GLU A 20 8.91 2.85 -4.08
CA GLU A 20 7.50 2.67 -3.78
C GLU A 20 6.64 3.83 -4.31
N ASP A 21 7.09 5.07 -4.13
CA ASP A 21 6.42 6.27 -4.69
C ASP A 21 6.31 6.19 -6.22
N ALA A 22 7.41 5.83 -6.89
CA ALA A 22 7.43 5.70 -8.33
C ALA A 22 6.57 4.51 -8.79
N ALA A 23 6.55 3.41 -8.04
CA ALA A 23 5.74 2.25 -8.36
C ALA A 23 4.25 2.57 -8.31
N LEU A 24 3.79 3.25 -7.25
CA LEU A 24 2.40 3.71 -7.16
C LEU A 24 2.05 4.63 -8.32
N LYS A 25 2.92 5.59 -8.68
CA LYS A 25 2.69 6.47 -9.83
C LYS A 25 2.53 5.68 -11.14
N VAL A 26 3.42 4.72 -11.40
CA VAL A 26 3.34 3.88 -12.62
C VAL A 26 2.06 3.05 -12.62
N ILE A 27 1.68 2.47 -11.48
CA ILE A 27 0.45 1.67 -11.34
C ILE A 27 -0.79 2.54 -11.57
N GLU A 28 -0.84 3.74 -11.01
CA GLU A 28 -1.98 4.65 -11.22
C GLU A 28 -2.08 5.13 -12.67
N SER A 29 -0.97 5.31 -13.38
CA SER A 29 -0.99 5.73 -14.78
C SER A 29 -1.28 4.60 -15.77
N GLU A 30 -0.78 3.39 -15.52
CA GLU A 30 -0.77 2.28 -16.48
C GLU A 30 -1.69 1.12 -16.07
N GLY A 31 -2.28 1.19 -14.88
CA GLY A 31 -2.95 0.07 -14.23
C GLY A 31 -1.98 -0.99 -13.73
N LEU A 32 -2.44 -1.84 -12.81
CA LEU A 32 -1.65 -2.93 -12.26
C LEU A 32 -1.21 -3.94 -13.34
N ALA A 33 -2.08 -4.24 -14.31
CA ALA A 33 -1.75 -5.13 -15.44
C ALA A 33 -0.71 -4.54 -16.40
N GLY A 34 -0.62 -3.21 -16.48
CA GLY A 34 0.37 -2.51 -17.30
C GLY A 34 1.72 -2.32 -16.60
N PHE A 35 1.81 -2.61 -15.30
CA PHE A 35 3.03 -2.41 -14.51
C PHE A 35 4.14 -3.42 -14.88
N SER A 36 5.39 -2.96 -14.85
CA SER A 36 6.55 -3.85 -14.88
C SER A 36 7.77 -3.19 -14.22
N MET A 37 8.70 -4.01 -13.70
CA MET A 37 9.96 -3.53 -13.11
C MET A 37 10.79 -2.71 -14.11
N ARG A 38 10.68 -3.01 -15.41
CA ARG A 38 11.35 -2.25 -16.47
C ARG A 38 10.76 -0.84 -16.64
N LYS A 39 9.43 -0.70 -16.61
CA LYS A 39 8.77 0.62 -16.66
C LYS A 39 9.12 1.44 -15.41
N LEU A 40 9.13 0.81 -14.24
CA LEU A 40 9.55 1.44 -13.00
C LEU A 40 11.01 1.94 -13.05
N ALA A 41 11.93 1.13 -13.58
CA ALA A 41 13.32 1.53 -13.76
C ALA A 41 13.47 2.72 -14.72
N ALA A 42 12.68 2.74 -15.80
CA ALA A 42 12.66 3.86 -16.73
C ALA A 42 12.14 5.15 -16.08
N GLU A 43 11.08 5.06 -15.26
CA GLU A 43 10.54 6.19 -14.49
C GLU A 43 11.57 6.74 -13.48
N LEU A 44 12.30 5.85 -12.81
CA LEU A 44 13.34 6.21 -11.84
C LEU A 44 14.67 6.64 -12.49
N GLY A 45 14.83 6.44 -13.80
CA GLY A 45 16.09 6.73 -14.51
C GLY A 45 17.26 5.85 -14.05
N CYS A 46 16.98 4.61 -13.62
CA CYS A 46 17.96 3.63 -13.15
C CYS A 46 17.88 2.32 -13.92
N GLU A 47 18.78 1.39 -13.62
CA GLU A 47 18.71 0.02 -14.14
C GLU A 47 17.76 -0.81 -13.25
N ALA A 48 17.09 -1.81 -13.84
CA ALA A 48 16.19 -2.69 -13.09
C ALA A 48 16.91 -3.42 -11.96
N MET A 49 18.18 -3.80 -12.17
CA MET A 49 19.02 -4.42 -11.13
C MET A 49 19.20 -3.54 -9.89
N SER A 50 19.20 -2.21 -10.03
CA SER A 50 19.25 -1.31 -8.88
C SER A 50 18.00 -1.45 -8.02
N ILE A 51 16.83 -1.64 -8.64
CA ILE A 51 15.56 -1.86 -7.90
C ILE A 51 15.57 -3.24 -7.25
N TYR A 52 16.05 -4.27 -7.95
CA TYR A 52 16.10 -5.63 -7.42
C TYR A 52 16.98 -5.78 -6.18
N HIS A 53 17.96 -4.89 -5.96
CA HIS A 53 18.72 -4.83 -4.71
C HIS A 53 17.85 -4.43 -3.50
N HIS A 54 16.77 -3.68 -3.72
CA HIS A 54 15.83 -3.30 -2.66
C HIS A 54 14.65 -4.28 -2.60
N PHE A 55 14.12 -4.68 -3.76
CA PHE A 55 12.95 -5.56 -3.86
C PHE A 55 13.29 -6.74 -4.76
N PRO A 56 13.59 -7.93 -4.19
CA PRO A 56 14.03 -9.09 -4.95
C PRO A 56 13.04 -9.53 -6.05
N SER A 57 11.77 -9.17 -5.92
CA SER A 57 10.73 -9.42 -6.92
C SER A 57 9.69 -8.30 -6.96
N ALA A 58 8.87 -8.28 -8.01
CA ALA A 58 7.70 -7.40 -8.06
C ALA A 58 6.69 -7.72 -6.94
N ALA A 59 6.58 -9.00 -6.55
CA ALA A 59 5.72 -9.39 -5.43
C ALA A 59 6.18 -8.75 -4.11
N ASN A 60 7.49 -8.71 -3.84
CA ASN A 60 8.02 -8.04 -2.64
C ASN A 60 7.84 -6.52 -2.67
N LEU A 61 7.88 -5.91 -3.87
CA LEU A 61 7.52 -4.50 -4.01
C LEU A 61 6.04 -4.28 -3.71
N PHE A 62 5.15 -5.11 -4.26
CA PHE A 62 3.73 -4.98 -3.99
C PHE A 62 3.38 -5.25 -2.53
N GLU A 63 4.06 -6.20 -1.87
CA GLU A 63 3.98 -6.40 -0.42
C GLU A 63 4.30 -5.14 0.36
N ALA A 64 5.40 -4.46 0.01
CA ALA A 64 5.77 -3.22 0.66
C ALA A 64 4.77 -2.09 0.37
N LEU A 65 4.21 -2.03 -0.84
CA LEU A 65 3.14 -1.07 -1.15
C LEU A 65 1.88 -1.33 -0.31
N VAL A 66 1.47 -2.59 -0.16
CA VAL A 66 0.35 -2.95 0.72
C VAL A 66 0.66 -2.56 2.16
N ASP A 67 1.84 -2.95 2.67
CA ASP A 67 2.28 -2.62 4.03
C ASP A 67 2.24 -1.11 4.30
N ARG A 68 2.78 -0.32 3.37
CA ARG A 68 2.81 1.14 3.45
C ARG A 68 1.41 1.75 3.44
N LEU A 69 0.53 1.30 2.54
CA LEU A 69 -0.81 1.85 2.42
C LEU A 69 -1.69 1.46 3.62
N ILE A 70 -1.59 0.23 4.11
CA ILE A 70 -2.27 -0.19 5.35
C ILE A 70 -1.69 0.55 6.55
N GLY A 71 -0.38 0.75 6.62
CA GLY A 71 0.28 1.52 7.68
C GLY A 71 -0.10 3.00 7.71
N SER A 72 -0.64 3.54 6.62
CA SER A 72 -1.20 4.90 6.58
C SER A 72 -2.61 5.01 7.15
N ILE A 73 -3.24 3.87 7.49
CA ILE A 73 -4.58 3.82 8.08
C ILE A 73 -4.46 3.87 9.60
N GLU A 74 -5.01 4.91 10.21
CA GLU A 74 -4.93 5.08 11.65
C GLU A 74 -6.04 4.32 12.36
N MET A 75 -5.70 3.61 13.44
CA MET A 75 -6.73 3.08 14.32
C MET A 75 -7.36 4.17 15.16
N PRO A 76 -8.70 4.30 15.15
CA PRO A 76 -9.38 5.33 15.92
C PRO A 76 -9.21 5.14 17.42
N ASP A 77 -9.25 6.28 18.12
CA ASP A 77 -9.14 6.40 19.57
C ASP A 77 -9.94 5.31 20.31
N ALA A 78 -9.29 4.72 21.32
CA ALA A 78 -9.85 3.64 22.14
C ALA A 78 -11.09 4.08 22.93
N ASP A 79 -11.23 5.36 23.24
CA ASP A 79 -12.32 5.90 24.06
C ASP A 79 -13.65 6.03 23.29
N LEU A 80 -13.62 5.89 21.95
CA LEU A 80 -14.83 5.96 21.13
C LEU A 80 -15.65 4.66 21.20
N PRO A 81 -16.99 4.73 21.09
CA PRO A 81 -17.82 3.54 20.95
C PRO A 81 -17.38 2.67 19.76
N TRP A 82 -17.37 1.34 19.92
CA TRP A 82 -16.82 0.40 18.93
C TRP A 82 -17.38 0.62 17.51
N ARG A 83 -18.67 0.96 17.36
CA ARG A 83 -19.31 1.24 16.06
C ARG A 83 -18.72 2.47 15.39
N GLN A 84 -18.40 3.51 16.17
CA GLN A 84 -17.78 4.72 15.65
C GLN A 84 -16.33 4.44 15.22
N ARG A 85 -15.59 3.68 16.03
CA ARG A 85 -14.24 3.24 15.70
C ARG A 85 -14.22 2.40 14.41
N LEU A 86 -15.08 1.39 14.31
CA LEU A 86 -15.16 0.56 13.11
C LEU A 86 -15.52 1.39 11.87
N ARG A 87 -16.48 2.32 12.01
CA ARG A 87 -16.85 3.22 10.93
C ARG A 87 -15.67 4.09 10.49
N SER A 88 -14.94 4.70 11.41
CA SER A 88 -13.79 5.55 11.09
C SER A 88 -12.66 4.75 10.43
N ALA A 89 -12.34 3.56 10.94
CA ALA A 89 -11.33 2.68 10.33
C ALA A 89 -11.69 2.27 8.90
N VAL A 90 -12.95 1.91 8.65
CA VAL A 90 -13.43 1.55 7.30
C VAL A 90 -13.47 2.77 6.36
N LEU A 91 -13.82 3.95 6.87
CA LEU A 91 -13.79 5.18 6.09
C LEU A 91 -12.37 5.57 5.70
N ASP A 92 -11.40 5.37 6.58
CA ASP A 92 -10.00 5.67 6.31
C ASP A 92 -9.37 4.65 5.35
N PHE A 93 -9.68 3.36 5.51
CA PHE A 93 -9.37 2.35 4.49
C PHE A 93 -9.96 2.71 3.12
N ARG A 94 -11.22 3.13 3.09
CA ARG A 94 -11.89 3.59 1.86
C ARG A 94 -11.21 4.83 1.27
N ARG A 95 -10.73 5.76 2.09
CA ARG A 95 -9.98 6.94 1.64
C ARG A 95 -8.71 6.50 0.90
N VAL A 96 -7.89 5.64 1.52
CA VAL A 96 -6.67 5.10 0.91
C VAL A 96 -6.98 4.37 -0.42
N ALA A 97 -8.00 3.53 -0.44
CA ALA A 97 -8.42 2.84 -1.67
C ALA A 97 -8.89 3.80 -2.78
N ARG A 98 -9.42 4.99 -2.43
CA ARG A 98 -9.81 6.03 -3.40
C ARG A 98 -8.65 6.89 -3.86
N GLU A 99 -7.62 7.07 -3.04
CA GLU A 99 -6.38 7.74 -3.39
C GLU A 99 -5.52 6.88 -4.34
N HIS A 100 -5.66 5.56 -4.24
CA HIS A 100 -4.94 4.57 -5.06
C HIS A 100 -5.89 3.61 -5.81
N PRO A 101 -6.76 4.11 -6.71
CA PRO A 101 -7.80 3.31 -7.33
C PRO A 101 -7.26 2.16 -8.19
N ALA A 102 -6.12 2.34 -8.87
CA ALA A 102 -5.53 1.27 -9.68
C ALA A 102 -4.90 0.15 -8.85
N PHE A 103 -4.54 0.43 -7.59
CA PHE A 103 -4.00 -0.54 -6.64
C PHE A 103 -5.05 -1.09 -5.65
N ALA A 104 -6.24 -0.48 -5.58
CA ALA A 104 -7.28 -0.81 -4.61
C ALA A 104 -7.71 -2.29 -4.63
N THR A 105 -7.84 -2.91 -5.82
CA THR A 105 -8.16 -4.34 -5.93
C THR A 105 -7.05 -5.21 -5.34
N PHE A 106 -5.79 -4.79 -5.45
CA PHE A 106 -4.68 -5.54 -4.88
C PHE A 106 -4.69 -5.47 -3.35
N LEU A 107 -5.00 -4.30 -2.76
CA LEU A 107 -5.14 -4.14 -1.31
C LEU A 107 -6.13 -5.14 -0.67
N VAL A 108 -7.24 -5.44 -1.35
CA VAL A 108 -8.28 -6.35 -0.82
C VAL A 108 -8.06 -7.82 -1.16
N THR A 109 -7.20 -8.14 -2.14
CA THR A 109 -6.96 -9.53 -2.59
C THR A 109 -5.63 -10.09 -2.09
N TYR A 110 -4.68 -9.23 -1.72
CA TYR A 110 -3.36 -9.66 -1.30
C TYR A 110 -3.32 -10.12 0.15
N ARG A 111 -2.37 -11.02 0.46
CA ARG A 111 -2.18 -11.51 1.83
C ARG A 111 -1.50 -10.47 2.70
N MET A 112 -2.23 -9.99 3.70
CA MET A 112 -1.81 -9.02 4.72
C MET A 112 -0.93 -9.66 5.81
N ASN A 113 0.22 -10.21 5.42
CA ASN A 113 1.09 -11.01 6.32
C ASN A 113 2.23 -10.23 6.99
N SER A 114 2.37 -8.94 6.71
CA SER A 114 3.41 -8.12 7.35
C SER A 114 3.00 -7.71 8.77
N PRO A 115 3.95 -7.38 9.67
CA PRO A 115 3.63 -6.93 11.02
C PRO A 115 2.65 -5.75 11.07
N THR A 116 2.83 -4.74 10.21
CA THR A 116 1.93 -3.57 10.12
C THR A 116 0.51 -4.00 9.77
N CYS A 117 0.37 -4.85 8.76
CA CYS A 117 -0.95 -5.34 8.33
C CYS A 117 -1.59 -6.21 9.41
N LEU A 118 -0.83 -7.08 10.08
CA LEU A 118 -1.33 -7.91 11.17
C LEU A 118 -1.78 -7.06 12.37
N THR A 119 -1.06 -5.99 12.71
CA THR A 119 -1.49 -5.04 13.74
C THR A 119 -2.81 -4.38 13.38
N TRP A 120 -2.97 -3.94 12.13
CA TRP A 120 -4.23 -3.37 11.63
C TRP A 120 -5.37 -4.39 11.68
N LEU A 121 -5.15 -5.62 11.20
CA LEU A 121 -6.11 -6.72 11.25
C LEU A 121 -6.56 -7.04 12.67
N ASN A 122 -5.61 -7.16 13.61
CA ASN A 122 -5.90 -7.38 15.02
C ASN A 122 -6.71 -6.23 15.63
N GLY A 123 -6.45 -4.99 15.20
CA GLY A 123 -7.24 -3.82 15.58
C GLY A 123 -8.70 -3.94 15.15
N ILE A 124 -8.94 -4.29 13.88
CA ILE A 124 -10.31 -4.49 13.36
C ILE A 124 -11.02 -5.66 14.05
N LEU A 125 -10.35 -6.80 14.24
CA LEU A 125 -10.92 -7.93 14.96
C LEU A 125 -11.26 -7.58 16.42
N GLY A 126 -10.40 -6.83 17.10
CA GLY A 126 -10.66 -6.33 18.45
C GLY A 126 -11.88 -5.41 18.53
N LEU A 127 -12.22 -4.68 17.46
CA LEU A 127 -13.46 -3.89 17.39
C LEU A 127 -14.72 -4.76 17.29
N PHE A 128 -14.66 -5.88 16.58
CA PHE A 128 -15.75 -6.86 16.58
C PHE A 128 -15.88 -7.54 17.95
N GLU A 129 -14.77 -7.85 18.62
CA GLU A 129 -14.83 -8.39 19.98
C GLU A 129 -15.45 -7.39 20.98
N ALA A 130 -15.06 -6.11 20.91
CA ALA A 130 -15.67 -5.03 21.69
C ALA A 130 -17.18 -4.84 21.40
N GLY A 131 -17.62 -5.24 20.20
CA GLY A 131 -19.03 -5.27 19.82
C GLY A 131 -19.81 -6.50 20.31
N GLY A 132 -19.14 -7.45 20.97
CA GLY A 132 -19.74 -8.68 21.51
C GLY A 132 -19.87 -9.83 20.51
N PHE A 133 -19.17 -9.76 19.36
CA PHE A 133 -19.28 -10.80 18.32
C PHE A 133 -18.44 -12.05 18.63
N GLY A 134 -17.47 -11.98 19.54
CA GLY A 134 -16.54 -13.10 19.80
C GLY A 134 -15.62 -13.40 18.60
N PRO A 135 -14.62 -14.28 18.76
CA PRO A 135 -13.52 -14.43 17.80
C PRO A 135 -13.96 -15.06 16.47
N GLU A 136 -14.80 -16.09 16.49
CA GLU A 136 -15.23 -16.80 15.27
C GLU A 136 -16.13 -15.93 14.39
N LEU A 137 -17.16 -15.33 14.97
CA LEU A 137 -18.07 -14.45 14.22
C LEU A 137 -17.39 -13.13 13.84
N GLY A 138 -16.48 -12.60 14.68
CA GLY A 138 -15.64 -11.46 14.33
C GLY A 138 -14.77 -11.73 13.10
N ALA A 139 -14.10 -12.88 13.05
CA ALA A 139 -13.29 -13.29 11.89
C ALA A 139 -14.12 -13.54 10.63
N ARG A 140 -15.40 -13.96 10.76
CA ARG A 140 -16.30 -14.19 9.62
C ARG A 140 -16.90 -12.90 9.06
N LEU A 141 -17.02 -11.86 9.88
CA LEU A 141 -17.55 -10.55 9.49
C LEU A 141 -16.49 -9.61 8.91
N PHE A 142 -15.21 -9.95 9.10
CA PHE A 142 -14.08 -9.35 8.41
C PHE A 142 -13.98 -9.89 6.97
#